data_AF-A0A1V1PB13-F1
#
_entry.id   AF-A0A1V1PB13-F1
#
_cell.length_a   1.000
_cell.length_b   1.000
_cell.length_c   1.000
_cell.angle_alpha   90.00
_cell.angle_beta   90.00
_cell.angle_gamma   90.00
#
_symmetry.space_group_name_H-M   'P 1'
#
loop_
_entity.id
_entity.type
_entity.pdbx_description
1 polymer ?
#
loop_
_entity_poly.entity_id
_entity_poly.type
_entity_poly.pdbx_seq_one_letter_code
_entity_poly.pdbx_strand_id
1 'polypeptide(L)'
;MLMRNDAFVGMVKLCGYSVLMLAGIPPEEAKQYQFRAIVLKDKRLEPDIEAIPVLEGADKKLFLEFQGYKDIFIRYRAIGNALISCVHEGFKGKARIVIFYTDQSFKDAARPVSAFSDIIETEFSEYITEIVLNEYTLSQLLEVDPKLVILAPFTV
;
A
#
# COMPACT_ATOMS: atom_id res chain seq x y z
N MET A 1 4.81 19.67 4.13
CA MET A 1 4.30 19.59 5.52
C MET A 1 3.99 18.11 5.78
N LEU A 2 4.96 17.36 6.28
CA LEU A 2 4.82 15.92 6.54
C LEU A 2 3.93 15.74 7.77
N MET A 3 2.74 15.15 7.60
CA MET A 3 1.96 14.66 8.75
C MET A 3 2.86 13.71 9.55
N ARG A 4 3.00 14.01 10.84
CA ARG A 4 3.77 13.23 11.80
C ARG A 4 3.35 11.75 11.69
N ASN A 5 4.31 10.86 11.49
CA ASN A 5 4.13 9.44 11.14
C ASN A 5 3.04 8.74 11.98
N ASP A 6 2.94 9.06 13.26
CA ASP A 6 1.95 8.49 14.19
C ASP A 6 0.48 8.85 13.86
N ALA A 7 0.21 10.06 13.38
CA ALA A 7 -1.14 10.50 13.01
C ALA A 7 -1.61 9.82 11.72
N PHE A 8 -0.69 9.70 10.75
CA PHE A 8 -0.95 8.97 9.51
C PHE A 8 -1.17 7.48 9.77
N VAL A 9 -0.37 6.86 10.65
CA VAL A 9 -0.56 5.46 11.11
C VAL A 9 -1.88 5.28 11.86
N GLY A 10 -2.23 6.18 12.77
CA GLY A 10 -3.50 6.13 13.49
C GLY A 10 -4.71 6.24 12.54
N MET A 11 -4.59 7.08 11.51
CA MET A 11 -5.60 7.25 10.48
C MET A 11 -5.74 6.03 9.58
N VAL A 12 -4.63 5.43 9.12
CA VAL A 12 -4.65 4.17 8.36
C VAL A 12 -5.23 3.03 9.20
N LYS A 13 -4.99 2.99 10.52
CA LYS A 13 -5.66 2.00 11.39
C LYS A 13 -7.17 2.22 11.47
N LEU A 14 -7.63 3.48 11.46
CA LEU A 14 -9.05 3.83 11.60
C LEU A 14 -9.86 3.65 10.31
N CYS A 15 -9.21 3.91 9.17
CA CYS A 15 -9.81 3.83 7.83
C CYS A 15 -9.27 2.67 7.00
N GLY A 16 -8.49 1.78 7.60
CA GLY A 16 -7.76 0.76 6.87
C GLY A 16 -8.69 -0.14 6.07
N TYR A 17 -9.82 -0.54 6.65
CA TYR A 17 -10.88 -1.27 5.96
C TYR A 17 -11.27 -0.60 4.63
N SER A 18 -11.48 0.71 4.68
CA SER A 18 -11.86 1.53 3.54
C SER A 18 -10.74 1.64 2.50
N VAL A 19 -9.49 1.73 2.95
CA VAL A 19 -8.29 1.70 2.08
C VAL A 19 -8.15 0.35 1.37
N LEU A 20 -8.51 -0.77 2.02
CA LEU A 20 -8.53 -2.09 1.38
C LEU A 20 -9.61 -2.18 0.30
N MET A 21 -10.81 -1.65 0.57
CA MET A 21 -11.88 -1.61 -0.43
C MET A 21 -11.49 -0.76 -1.64
N LEU A 22 -10.82 0.38 -1.42
CA LEU A 22 -10.27 1.19 -2.50
C LEU A 22 -9.22 0.42 -3.31
N ALA A 23 -8.45 -0.47 -2.67
CA ALA A 23 -7.53 -1.38 -3.33
C ALA A 23 -8.18 -2.58 -4.04
N GLY A 24 -9.50 -2.58 -4.20
CA GLY A 24 -10.25 -3.63 -4.89
C GLY A 24 -10.43 -4.90 -4.06
N ILE A 25 -10.13 -4.87 -2.77
CA ILE A 25 -10.38 -6.01 -1.87
C ILE A 25 -11.88 -6.01 -1.52
N PRO A 26 -12.60 -7.13 -1.77
CA PRO A 26 -14.02 -7.22 -1.49
C PRO A 26 -14.34 -6.90 -0.02
N PRO A 27 -15.46 -6.22 0.29
CA PRO A 27 -15.86 -5.87 1.67
C PRO A 27 -15.79 -7.05 2.66
N GLU A 28 -16.24 -8.23 2.23
CA GLU A 28 -16.26 -9.43 3.08
C GLU A 28 -14.84 -9.98 3.36
N GLU A 29 -13.89 -9.75 2.45
CA GLU A 29 -12.47 -10.07 2.67
C GLU A 29 -11.80 -8.95 3.49
N ALA A 30 -12.12 -7.68 3.20
CA ALA A 30 -11.63 -6.48 3.89
C ALA A 30 -11.92 -6.49 5.40
N LYS A 31 -13.09 -6.98 5.83
CA LYS A 31 -13.49 -7.08 7.26
C LYS A 31 -12.65 -8.09 8.05
N GLN A 32 -12.08 -9.08 7.37
CA GLN A 32 -11.33 -10.16 8.01
C GLN A 32 -9.88 -9.78 8.31
N TYR A 33 -9.44 -8.63 7.82
CA TYR A 33 -8.08 -8.14 7.96
C TYR A 33 -7.88 -7.30 9.22
N GLN A 34 -6.94 -7.70 10.08
CA GLN A 34 -6.49 -6.89 11.23
C GLN A 34 -5.26 -6.07 10.88
N PHE A 35 -5.32 -4.75 11.06
CA PHE A 35 -4.19 -3.84 10.82
C PHE A 35 -3.09 -3.98 11.87
N ARG A 36 -1.96 -4.58 11.50
CA ARG A 36 -0.71 -4.48 12.26
C ARG A 36 0.25 -3.57 11.51
N ALA A 37 0.65 -2.48 12.17
CA ALA A 37 1.73 -1.64 11.68
C ALA A 37 3.06 -2.29 12.10
N ILE A 38 3.81 -2.85 11.15
CA ILE A 38 5.22 -3.19 11.39
C ILE A 38 6.04 -2.04 10.82
N VAL A 39 6.83 -1.38 11.66
CA VAL A 39 7.76 -0.36 11.19
C VAL A 39 9.12 -1.05 11.09
N LEU A 40 9.42 -1.63 9.93
CA LEU A 40 10.76 -2.10 9.62
C LEU A 40 11.58 -0.96 9.00
N LYS A 41 12.00 0.05 9.80
CA LYS A 41 13.16 0.88 9.42
C LYS A 41 13.97 1.39 10.60
N ASP A 42 15.27 1.13 10.50
CA ASP A 42 16.32 1.93 11.12
C ASP A 42 16.17 3.41 10.74
N LYS A 43 16.46 4.29 11.69
CA LYS A 43 16.11 5.73 11.75
C LYS A 43 16.63 6.60 10.59
N ARG A 44 16.08 6.51 9.38
CA ARG A 44 16.21 7.59 8.37
C ARG A 44 14.89 7.85 7.64
N LEU A 45 14.26 8.94 8.08
CA LEU A 45 13.30 9.82 7.39
C LEU A 45 12.72 9.29 6.07
N GLU A 46 11.50 8.74 6.09
CA GLU A 46 10.41 8.91 5.11
C GLU A 46 9.23 7.98 5.49
N PRO A 47 7.97 8.28 5.10
CA PRO A 47 6.80 7.62 5.67
C PRO A 47 6.69 6.15 5.25
N ASP A 48 6.92 5.26 6.22
CA ASP A 48 6.82 3.80 6.12
C ASP A 48 5.53 3.33 6.80
N ILE A 49 4.48 3.04 6.04
CA ILE A 49 3.32 2.35 6.61
C ILE A 49 3.19 0.97 5.98
N GLU A 50 3.83 -0.02 6.59
CA GLU A 50 3.51 -1.43 6.37
C GLU A 50 2.21 -1.73 7.15
N ALA A 51 1.06 -1.66 6.49
CA ALA A 51 -0.14 -2.29 7.02
C ALA A 51 -0.08 -3.77 6.65
N ILE A 52 0.24 -4.63 7.62
CA ILE A 52 0.14 -6.08 7.48
C ILE A 52 -1.26 -6.47 7.90
N PRO A 53 -2.09 -6.98 6.99
CA PRO A 53 -3.41 -7.41 7.34
C PRO A 53 -3.39 -8.93 7.52
N VAL A 54 -3.89 -9.39 8.67
CA VAL A 54 -4.02 -10.83 8.95
C VAL A 54 -5.48 -11.20 8.79
N LEU A 55 -5.78 -12.09 7.82
CA LEU A 55 -6.96 -12.94 7.88
C LEU A 55 -6.72 -13.94 9.03
N GLU A 56 -7.68 -14.14 9.93
CA GLU A 56 -7.64 -15.30 10.84
C GLU A 56 -7.96 -16.57 10.03
N GLY A 57 -6.96 -16.96 9.22
CA GLY A 57 -6.96 -17.96 8.16
C GLY A 57 -5.62 -17.89 7.43
N ALA A 58 -4.54 -18.25 8.15
CA ALA A 58 -3.12 -18.51 7.81
C ALA A 58 -2.39 -18.02 6.52
N ASP A 59 -3.01 -17.69 5.37
CA ASP A 59 -2.33 -17.82 4.06
C ASP A 59 -2.29 -16.56 3.16
N LYS A 60 -2.72 -15.37 3.61
CA LYS A 60 -2.60 -14.13 2.82
C LYS A 60 -1.99 -12.97 3.60
N LYS A 61 -1.18 -12.17 2.91
CA LYS A 61 -0.54 -10.95 3.41
C LYS A 61 -0.67 -9.83 2.39
N LEU A 62 -0.95 -8.62 2.84
CA LEU A 62 -0.90 -7.40 2.03
C LEU A 62 0.19 -6.50 2.59
N PHE A 63 0.80 -5.72 1.72
CA PHE A 63 1.71 -4.65 2.04
C PHE A 63 1.16 -3.38 1.42
N LEU A 64 0.95 -2.35 2.22
CA LEU A 64 0.55 -1.04 1.73
C LEU A 64 1.79 -0.13 1.70
N GLU A 65 1.87 0.76 0.72
CA GLU A 65 2.88 1.82 0.63
C GLU A 65 2.18 3.10 0.15
N PHE A 66 2.48 4.24 0.77
CA PHE A 66 1.94 5.54 0.37
C PHE A 66 3.07 6.46 -0.10
N GLN A 67 3.05 6.79 -1.39
CA GLN A 67 4.09 7.53 -2.07
C GLN A 67 3.68 9.00 -2.28
N GLY A 68 4.27 9.87 -1.46
CA GLY A 68 4.04 11.33 -1.43
C GLY A 68 5.06 12.17 -2.21
N TYR A 69 6.02 11.53 -2.90
CA TYR A 69 7.14 12.19 -3.56
C TYR A 69 7.66 11.33 -4.73
N LYS A 70 8.59 11.86 -5.53
CA LYS A 70 9.22 11.08 -6.62
C LYS A 70 10.24 10.09 -6.04
N ASP A 71 9.87 8.82 -5.96
CA ASP A 71 10.76 7.69 -5.67
C ASP A 71 10.84 6.80 -6.90
N ILE A 72 11.97 6.85 -7.62
CA ILE A 72 12.15 6.07 -8.85
C ILE A 72 12.26 4.56 -8.60
N PHE A 73 12.46 4.14 -7.35
CA PHE A 73 12.67 2.75 -6.96
C PHE A 73 11.57 2.20 -6.02
N ILE A 74 10.44 2.90 -5.87
CA ILE A 74 9.34 2.47 -5.00
C ILE A 74 8.90 1.02 -5.24
N ARG A 75 8.76 0.58 -6.49
CA ARG A 75 8.37 -0.82 -6.81
C ARG A 75 9.39 -1.84 -6.30
N TYR A 76 10.68 -1.59 -6.53
CA TYR A 76 11.77 -2.43 -6.02
C TYR A 76 11.77 -2.47 -4.49
N ARG A 77 11.62 -1.31 -3.85
CA ARG A 77 11.59 -1.19 -2.40
C ARG A 77 10.40 -1.93 -1.80
N ALA A 78 9.21 -1.76 -2.37
CA ALA A 78 8.00 -2.43 -1.91
C ALA A 78 8.11 -3.95 -2.02
N ILE A 79 8.62 -4.46 -3.15
CA ILE A 79 8.90 -5.90 -3.33
C ILE A 79 9.92 -6.40 -2.31
N GLY A 80 11.05 -5.68 -2.17
CA GLY A 80 12.11 -6.06 -1.23
C GLY A 80 11.62 -6.12 0.22
N ASN A 81 10.87 -5.11 0.65
CA ASN A 81 10.25 -5.05 1.97
C ASN A 81 9.29 -6.24 2.18
N ALA A 82 8.42 -6.52 1.20
CA ALA A 82 7.49 -7.63 1.27
C ALA A 82 8.20 -8.98 1.39
N LEU A 83 9.25 -9.21 0.59
CA LEU A 83 10.04 -10.45 0.63
C LEU A 83 10.75 -10.63 1.97
N ILE A 84 11.44 -9.59 2.46
CA ILE A 84 12.16 -9.64 3.75
C ILE A 84 11.18 -9.91 4.89
N SER A 85 10.04 -9.22 4.91
CA SER A 85 8.99 -9.39 5.92
C SER A 85 8.41 -10.82 5.90
N CYS A 86 8.15 -11.38 4.71
CA CYS A 86 7.72 -12.78 4.58
C CYS A 86 8.77 -13.77 5.11
N VAL A 87 10.06 -13.55 4.83
CA VAL A 87 11.15 -14.40 5.32
C VAL A 87 11.26 -14.32 6.84
N HIS A 88 11.26 -13.12 7.41
CA HIS A 88 11.37 -12.91 8.85
C HIS A 88 10.25 -13.57 9.65
N GLU A 89 9.03 -13.58 9.11
CA GLU A 89 7.86 -14.20 9.75
C GLU A 89 7.69 -15.69 9.40
N GLY A 90 8.52 -16.24 8.53
CA GLY A 90 8.35 -17.60 8.00
C GLY A 90 7.02 -17.78 7.26
N PHE A 91 6.50 -16.71 6.66
CA PHE A 91 5.21 -16.70 5.98
C PHE A 91 5.27 -17.53 4.68
N LYS A 92 4.31 -18.43 4.51
CA LYS A 92 4.24 -19.37 3.37
C LYS A 92 3.02 -19.14 2.45
N GLY A 93 2.26 -18.09 2.71
CA GLY A 93 1.06 -17.76 1.96
C GLY A 93 1.34 -16.86 0.75
N LYS A 94 0.26 -16.27 0.20
CA LYS A 94 0.33 -15.30 -0.89
C LYS A 94 0.43 -13.88 -0.36
N ALA A 95 1.46 -13.15 -0.83
CA ALA A 95 1.63 -11.74 -0.57
C ALA A 95 1.08 -10.89 -1.72
N ARG A 96 0.51 -9.72 -1.42
CA ARG A 96 0.14 -8.68 -2.37
C ARG A 96 0.67 -7.34 -1.90
N ILE A 97 0.94 -6.44 -2.82
CA ILE A 97 1.48 -5.11 -2.56
C ILE A 97 0.50 -4.10 -3.16
N VAL A 98 0.21 -3.02 -2.43
CA VAL A 98 -0.57 -1.89 -2.92
C VAL A 98 0.25 -0.63 -2.73
N ILE A 99 0.46 0.11 -3.82
CA ILE A 99 1.18 1.38 -3.80
C ILE A 99 0.18 2.48 -4.12
N PHE A 100 -0.06 3.37 -3.16
CA PHE A 100 -0.86 4.57 -3.31
C PHE A 100 0.03 5.75 -3.67
N TYR A 101 -0.13 6.30 -4.85
CA TYR A 101 0.52 7.53 -5.28
C TYR A 101 -0.41 8.70 -5.01
N THR A 102 0.11 9.75 -4.37
CA THR A 102 -0.65 10.99 -4.18
C THR A 102 -0.78 11.81 -5.46
N ASP A 103 0.08 11.56 -6.46
CA ASP A 103 0.08 12.24 -7.75
C ASP A 103 0.57 11.30 -8.87
N GLN A 104 -0.05 11.38 -10.05
CA GLN A 104 0.34 10.60 -11.23
C GLN A 104 1.83 10.73 -11.59
N SER A 105 2.42 11.91 -11.42
CA SER A 105 3.84 12.14 -11.71
C SER A 105 4.79 11.35 -10.80
N PHE A 106 4.32 10.85 -9.65
CA PHE A 106 5.08 9.96 -8.79
C PHE A 106 5.06 8.52 -9.30
N LYS A 107 3.91 8.08 -9.84
CA LYS A 107 3.80 6.78 -10.52
C LYS A 107 4.62 6.74 -11.81
N ASP A 108 4.55 7.80 -12.61
CA ASP A 108 5.29 7.91 -13.88
C ASP A 108 6.82 7.89 -13.66
N ALA A 109 7.28 8.39 -12.51
CA ALA A 109 8.70 8.37 -12.14
C ALA A 109 9.18 6.97 -11.71
N ALA A 110 8.28 6.09 -11.27
CA ALA A 110 8.61 4.76 -10.77
C ALA A 110 9.10 3.87 -11.92
N ARG A 111 10.32 3.33 -11.79
CA ARG A 111 10.87 2.41 -12.78
C ARG A 111 10.15 1.06 -12.73
N PRO A 112 9.96 0.39 -13.88
CA PRO A 112 9.56 -1.03 -13.87
C PRO A 112 10.66 -1.86 -13.21
N VAL A 113 10.30 -3.04 -12.70
CA VAL A 113 11.20 -3.99 -12.04
C VAL A 113 11.92 -4.94 -13.03
N SER A 114 11.98 -4.55 -14.31
CA SER A 114 12.56 -5.34 -15.41
C SER A 114 14.08 -5.46 -15.40
N ALA A 115 14.80 -4.87 -14.43
CA ALA A 115 16.26 -4.95 -14.34
C ALA A 115 16.81 -6.39 -14.27
N PHE A 116 15.99 -7.37 -13.88
CA PHE A 116 16.36 -8.78 -13.87
C PHE A 116 15.82 -9.53 -15.10
N SER A 117 14.61 -9.21 -15.58
CA SER A 117 14.05 -9.57 -16.88
C SER A 117 12.63 -8.98 -17.05
N ASP A 118 12.10 -8.94 -18.27
CA ASP A 118 10.70 -8.58 -18.52
C ASP A 118 9.70 -9.63 -17.99
N ILE A 119 10.15 -10.88 -17.83
CA ILE A 119 9.35 -11.94 -17.20
C ILE A 119 9.08 -11.58 -15.74
N ILE A 120 10.09 -11.09 -15.03
CA ILE A 120 9.97 -10.67 -13.63
C ILE A 120 8.99 -9.50 -13.49
N GLU A 121 9.02 -8.53 -14.41
CA GLU A 121 8.01 -7.46 -14.44
C GLU A 121 6.60 -8.03 -14.58
N THR A 122 6.41 -8.94 -15.52
CA THR A 122 5.11 -9.57 -15.78
C THR A 122 4.61 -10.33 -14.56
N GLU A 123 5.47 -11.13 -13.93
CA GLU A 123 5.12 -11.90 -12.73
C GLU A 123 4.76 -11.00 -11.55
N PHE A 124 5.56 -9.97 -11.26
CA PHE A 124 5.27 -9.07 -10.13
C PHE A 124 4.08 -8.15 -10.37
N SER A 125 3.75 -7.85 -11.63
CA SER A 125 2.58 -7.02 -11.95
C SER A 125 1.26 -7.62 -11.46
N GLU A 126 1.17 -8.95 -11.34
CA GLU A 126 -0.02 -9.62 -10.78
C GLU A 126 -0.13 -9.47 -9.26
N TYR A 127 0.96 -9.13 -8.59
CA TYR A 127 1.03 -8.99 -7.12
C TYR A 127 1.06 -7.53 -6.67
N ILE A 128 1.21 -6.57 -7.59
CA ILE A 128 1.28 -5.14 -7.28
C ILE A 128 0.04 -4.44 -7.83
N THR A 129 -0.72 -3.80 -6.94
CA THR A 129 -1.81 -2.88 -7.29
C THR A 129 -1.33 -1.45 -7.11
N GLU A 130 -1.40 -0.62 -8.15
CA GLU A 130 -0.97 0.78 -8.10
C GLU A 130 -2.18 1.72 -8.25
N ILE A 131 -2.40 2.58 -7.25
CA ILE A 131 -3.56 3.48 -7.18
C ILE A 131 -3.06 4.91 -7.14
N VAL A 132 -3.65 5.78 -7.95
CA VAL A 132 -3.27 7.19 -7.99
C VAL A 132 -4.42 8.02 -7.44
N LEU A 133 -4.21 8.65 -6.29
CA LEU A 133 -5.28 9.33 -5.54
C LEU A 133 -5.80 10.57 -6.27
N ASN A 134 -4.95 11.27 -7.01
CA ASN A 134 -5.35 12.41 -7.83
C ASN A 134 -6.06 12.03 -9.15
N GLU A 135 -6.44 10.77 -9.32
CA GLU A 135 -7.38 10.33 -10.37
C GLU A 135 -8.81 10.16 -9.82
N TYR A 136 -8.98 10.24 -8.50
CA TYR A 136 -10.27 10.14 -7.83
C TYR A 136 -10.78 11.53 -7.46
N THR A 137 -12.07 11.76 -7.66
CA THR A 137 -12.80 12.85 -7.02
C THR A 137 -13.18 12.46 -5.59
N LEU A 138 -13.45 13.44 -4.75
CA LEU A 138 -13.97 13.18 -3.39
C LEU A 138 -15.24 12.30 -3.44
N SER A 139 -16.18 12.57 -4.34
CA SER A 139 -17.42 11.80 -4.46
C SER A 139 -17.15 10.32 -4.74
N GLN A 140 -16.22 10.00 -5.65
CA GLN A 140 -15.85 8.61 -5.94
C GLN A 140 -15.25 7.90 -4.72
N LEU A 141 -14.46 8.61 -3.90
CA LEU A 141 -13.95 8.03 -2.66
C LEU A 141 -15.08 7.77 -1.65
N LEU A 142 -16.03 8.70 -1.50
CA LEU A 142 -17.14 8.56 -0.56
C LEU A 142 -18.14 7.47 -0.98
N GLU A 143 -18.26 7.21 -2.28
CA GLU A 143 -19.02 6.08 -2.83
C GLU A 143 -18.42 4.72 -2.42
N VAL A 144 -17.09 4.63 -2.34
CA VAL A 144 -16.41 3.43 -1.82
C VAL A 144 -16.63 3.31 -0.31
N ASP A 145 -16.34 4.37 0.45
CA ASP A 145 -16.60 4.46 1.89
C ASP A 145 -16.50 5.91 2.38
N PRO A 146 -17.45 6.42 3.19
CA PRO A 146 -17.38 7.76 3.76
C PRO A 146 -16.08 8.06 4.54
N LYS A 147 -15.44 7.04 5.13
CA LYS A 147 -14.17 7.19 5.85
C LYS A 147 -13.00 7.53 4.95
N LEU A 148 -13.10 7.35 3.63
CA LEU A 148 -12.07 7.75 2.68
C LEU A 148 -11.99 9.28 2.49
N VAL A 149 -12.87 10.06 3.12
CA VAL A 149 -12.74 11.52 3.24
C VAL A 149 -11.35 11.95 3.73
N ILE A 150 -10.66 11.10 4.48
CA ILE A 150 -9.29 11.35 4.95
C ILE A 150 -8.28 11.52 3.80
N LEU A 151 -8.57 10.97 2.61
CA LEU A 151 -7.73 11.05 1.43
C LEU A 151 -8.10 12.25 0.54
N ALA A 152 -9.13 13.03 0.90
CA ALA A 152 -9.56 14.23 0.17
C ALA A 152 -8.43 15.24 -0.12
N PRO A 153 -7.41 15.43 0.74
CA PRO A 153 -6.29 16.31 0.39
C PRO A 153 -5.45 15.86 -0.81
N PHE A 154 -5.63 14.62 -1.27
CA PHE A 154 -4.88 14.03 -2.38
C PHE A 154 -5.75 13.75 -3.62
N THR A 155 -7.02 14.17 -3.62
CA THR A 155 -7.96 14.02 -4.74
C THR A 155 -8.01 15.27 -5.64
N VAL A 156 -8.66 15.15 -6.80
CA VAL A 156 -9.00 16.27 -7.70
C VAL A 156 -10.14 17.12 -7.16
#